data_AF-A0A7K5CGP5-F1
#
_entry.id   AF-A0A7K5CGP5-F1
#
_cell.length_a   1.000
_cell.length_b   1.000
_cell.length_c   1.000
_cell.angle_alpha   90.00
_cell.angle_beta   90.00
_cell.angle_gamma   90.00
#
_symmetry.space_group_name_H-M   'P 1'
#
loop_
_entity.id
_entity.type
_entity.pdbx_description
1 polymer ?
#
loop_
_entity_poly.entity_id
_entity_poly.type
_entity_poly.pdbx_seq_one_letter_code
_entity_poly.pdbx_strand_id
1 'polypeptide(L)'
;SAKRSIDSRLQKHWANPQGDFLCDIYSGGQLSRRELYAAIAELQIAGVETTANSLLWALYNLSRNPHVQQKLFQEIQRVLAAQKSPSAESLRSMPYLKACLKESMSIMISMACCGAAIRVHGTCHRSPPRRRVPRGLGVVCDLLPCPALLQTVLMINSHALGCSEDYFRGWPEFRPERWLHRGSIHPFSHVPFGVGRRMCVGRRVAELQLHLALCWV
;
A
#
# COMPACT_ATOMS: atom_id res chain seq x y z
N SER A 1 7.36 5.61 26.69
CA SER A 1 7.49 6.68 25.67
C SER A 1 8.36 6.16 24.54
N ALA A 2 8.00 6.42 23.27
CA ALA A 2 8.73 5.95 22.09
C ALA A 2 10.22 6.29 22.13
N LYS A 3 10.58 7.49 22.65
CA LYS A 3 11.97 7.93 22.82
C LYS A 3 12.79 6.96 23.69
N ARG A 4 12.25 6.56 24.85
CA ARG A 4 12.93 5.61 25.75
C ARG A 4 13.14 4.24 25.10
N SER A 5 12.16 3.76 24.32
CA SER A 5 12.28 2.49 23.60
C SER A 5 13.35 2.55 22.51
N ILE A 6 13.45 3.68 21.80
CA ILE A 6 14.48 3.90 20.78
C ILE A 6 15.85 3.98 21.44
N ASP A 7 16.00 4.76 22.51
CA ASP A 7 17.27 4.90 23.23
C ASP A 7 17.75 3.57 23.81
N SER A 8 16.83 2.79 24.42
CA SER A 8 17.14 1.46 24.94
C SER A 8 17.59 0.50 23.83
N ARG A 9 16.97 0.56 22.65
CA ARG A 9 17.35 -0.27 21.50
C ARG A 9 18.72 0.11 20.95
N LEU A 10 19.00 1.41 20.81
CA LEU A 10 20.31 1.92 20.39
C LEU A 10 21.41 1.49 21.38
N GLN A 11 21.15 1.57 22.68
CA GLN A 11 22.09 1.16 23.71
C GLN A 11 22.33 -0.36 23.68
N LYS A 12 21.28 -1.16 23.47
CA LYS A 12 21.36 -2.62 23.42
C LYS A 12 22.22 -3.13 22.26
N HIS A 13 22.16 -2.48 21.12
CA HIS A 13 22.84 -2.92 19.89
C HIS A 13 24.09 -2.09 19.57
N TRP A 14 24.59 -1.27 20.51
CA TRP A 14 25.72 -0.37 20.27
C TRP A 14 26.99 -1.12 19.81
N ALA A 15 27.23 -2.33 20.36
CA ALA A 15 28.41 -3.13 20.08
C ALA A 15 28.32 -3.92 18.75
N ASN A 16 27.11 -4.08 18.19
CA ASN A 16 26.91 -4.69 16.86
C ASN A 16 25.75 -3.99 16.14
N PRO A 17 25.99 -2.79 15.58
CA PRO A 17 24.94 -2.00 14.96
C PRO A 17 24.30 -2.66 13.73
N GLN A 18 25.07 -3.46 12.97
CA GLN A 18 24.61 -4.15 11.77
C GLN A 18 23.55 -5.22 12.05
N GLY A 19 23.45 -5.68 13.30
CA GLY A 19 22.41 -6.62 13.75
C GLY A 19 21.03 -6.01 13.93
N ASP A 20 20.89 -4.68 13.84
CA ASP A 20 19.63 -3.98 14.03
C ASP A 20 19.47 -2.82 13.03
N PHE A 21 18.39 -2.86 12.23
CA PHE A 21 18.13 -1.88 11.17
C PHE A 21 18.15 -0.42 11.67
N LEU A 22 17.66 -0.13 12.88
CA LEU A 22 17.64 1.24 13.39
C LEU A 22 19.04 1.70 13.83
N CYS A 23 19.82 0.78 14.39
CA CYS A 23 21.20 1.06 14.81
C CYS A 23 22.13 1.22 13.61
N ASP A 24 21.92 0.45 12.54
CA ASP A 24 22.66 0.58 11.28
C ASP A 24 22.42 1.96 10.63
N ILE A 25 21.17 2.41 10.52
CA ILE A 25 20.82 3.75 10.01
C ILE A 25 21.46 4.86 10.87
N TYR A 26 21.38 4.72 12.20
CA TYR A 26 21.94 5.71 13.12
C TYR A 26 23.47 5.77 13.06
N SER A 27 24.13 4.61 13.05
CA SER A 27 25.60 4.50 13.07
C SER A 27 26.23 4.89 11.74
N GLY A 28 25.50 4.70 10.63
CA GLY A 28 25.90 5.20 9.31
C GLY A 28 25.86 6.72 9.15
N GLY A 29 25.50 7.47 10.20
CA GLY A 29 25.49 8.93 10.21
C GLY A 29 24.39 9.56 9.33
N GLN A 30 23.42 8.76 8.89
CA GLN A 30 22.40 9.20 7.93
C GLN A 30 21.30 10.06 8.57
N LEU A 31 21.05 9.89 9.87
CA LEU A 31 20.03 10.62 10.62
C LEU A 31 20.55 11.01 12.00
N SER A 32 20.24 12.23 12.43
CA SER A 32 20.37 12.64 13.82
C SER A 32 19.37 11.89 14.71
N ARG A 33 19.64 11.86 16.02
CA ARG A 33 18.74 11.22 16.99
C ARG A 33 17.33 11.84 16.98
N ARG A 34 17.24 13.16 16.74
CA ARG A 34 15.95 13.86 16.64
C ARG A 34 15.18 13.44 15.38
N GLU A 35 15.85 13.33 14.25
CA GLU A 35 15.25 12.87 12.99
C GLU A 35 14.81 11.40 13.11
N LEU A 36 15.60 10.55 13.78
CA LEU A 36 15.23 9.17 14.03
C LEU A 36 13.93 9.06 14.85
N TYR A 37 13.79 9.87 15.91
CA TYR A 37 12.56 9.90 16.70
C TYR A 37 11.35 10.35 15.87
N ALA A 38 11.52 11.39 15.05
CA ALA A 38 10.46 11.90 14.18
C ALA A 38 10.05 10.83 13.15
N ALA A 39 11.01 10.25 12.44
CA ALA A 39 10.76 9.23 11.43
C ALA A 39 10.04 7.99 12.00
N ILE A 40 10.45 7.50 13.17
CA ILE A 40 9.80 6.34 13.81
C ILE A 40 8.37 6.68 14.25
N ALA A 41 8.16 7.89 14.81
CA ALA A 41 6.82 8.33 15.19
C ALA A 41 5.90 8.44 13.96
N GLU A 42 6.38 9.02 12.86
CA GLU A 42 5.64 9.13 11.60
C GLU A 42 5.30 7.74 11.03
N LEU A 43 6.26 6.80 11.03
CA LEU A 43 6.02 5.43 10.58
C LEU A 43 4.94 4.72 11.42
N GLN A 44 4.94 4.93 12.73
CA GLN A 44 3.95 4.32 13.61
C GLN A 44 2.55 4.92 13.39
N ILE A 45 2.44 6.25 13.32
CA ILE A 45 1.17 6.94 13.08
C ILE A 45 0.60 6.52 11.71
N ALA A 46 1.42 6.54 10.66
CA ALA A 46 1.01 6.16 9.32
C ALA A 46 0.61 4.68 9.21
N GLY A 47 1.27 3.79 9.94
CA GLY A 47 1.08 2.35 9.82
C GLY A 47 -0.12 1.78 10.59
N VAL A 48 -0.41 2.29 11.78
CA VAL A 48 -1.39 1.66 12.70
C VAL A 48 -2.81 1.72 12.14
N GLU A 49 -3.33 2.93 11.85
CA GLU A 49 -4.71 3.09 11.42
C GLU A 49 -4.94 2.51 10.02
N THR A 50 -4.00 2.71 9.10
CA THR A 50 -4.13 2.24 7.71
C THR A 50 -4.12 0.72 7.60
N THR A 51 -3.26 0.05 8.37
CA THR A 51 -3.18 -1.43 8.39
C THR A 51 -4.40 -2.02 9.08
N ALA A 52 -4.83 -1.46 10.23
CA ALA A 52 -6.04 -1.91 10.92
C ALA A 52 -7.29 -1.77 10.03
N ASN A 53 -7.44 -0.63 9.35
CA ASN A 53 -8.55 -0.42 8.42
C ASN A 53 -8.49 -1.38 7.21
N SER A 54 -7.29 -1.65 6.68
CA SER A 54 -7.11 -2.62 5.59
C SER A 54 -7.53 -4.03 6.01
N LEU A 55 -7.18 -4.44 7.24
CA LEU A 55 -7.59 -5.74 7.79
C LEU A 55 -9.11 -5.78 8.01
N LEU A 56 -9.70 -4.73 8.56
CA LEU A 56 -11.15 -4.60 8.76
C LEU A 56 -11.90 -4.80 7.45
N TRP A 57 -11.50 -4.11 6.38
CA TRP A 57 -12.13 -4.26 5.06
C TRP A 57 -11.94 -5.66 4.49
N ALA A 58 -10.77 -6.27 4.67
CA ALA A 58 -10.54 -7.64 4.22
C ALA A 58 -11.48 -8.62 4.92
N LEU A 59 -11.61 -8.53 6.26
CA LEU A 59 -12.52 -9.37 7.04
C LEU A 59 -14.00 -9.10 6.70
N TYR A 60 -14.37 -7.83 6.51
CA TYR A 60 -15.71 -7.46 6.07
C TYR A 60 -16.03 -8.10 4.71
N ASN A 61 -15.16 -7.92 3.72
CA ASN A 61 -15.36 -8.47 2.39
C ASN A 61 -15.43 -10.01 2.40
N LEU A 62 -14.60 -10.68 3.21
CA LEU A 62 -14.66 -12.14 3.39
C LEU A 62 -15.99 -12.57 4.02
N SER A 63 -16.46 -11.90 5.08
CA SER A 63 -17.72 -12.26 5.75
C SER A 63 -18.95 -12.07 4.86
N ARG A 64 -18.89 -11.13 3.91
CA ARG A 64 -19.93 -10.92 2.89
C ARG A 64 -19.87 -11.92 1.74
N ASN A 65 -18.78 -12.69 1.61
CA ASN A 65 -18.55 -13.62 0.50
C ASN A 65 -18.12 -15.01 1.02
N PRO A 66 -19.05 -15.82 1.57
CA PRO A 66 -18.73 -17.11 2.19
C PRO A 66 -18.00 -18.08 1.26
N HIS A 67 -18.31 -18.06 -0.04
CA HIS A 67 -17.65 -18.90 -1.04
C HIS A 67 -16.16 -18.54 -1.21
N VAL A 68 -15.82 -17.24 -1.18
CA VAL A 68 -14.43 -16.77 -1.21
C VAL A 68 -13.72 -17.14 0.09
N GLN A 69 -14.38 -16.93 1.23
CA GLN A 69 -13.84 -17.28 2.54
C GLN A 69 -13.51 -18.78 2.63
N GLN A 70 -14.41 -19.64 2.17
CA GLN A 70 -14.20 -21.09 2.17
C GLN A 70 -13.01 -21.50 1.28
N LYS A 71 -12.89 -20.89 0.10
CA LYS A 71 -11.77 -21.16 -0.82
C LYS A 71 -10.44 -20.68 -0.25
N LEU A 72 -10.43 -19.53 0.43
CA LEU A 72 -9.26 -19.03 1.16
C LEU A 72 -8.86 -19.97 2.30
N PHE A 73 -9.83 -20.40 3.09
CA PHE A 73 -9.61 -21.36 4.18
C PHE A 73 -9.00 -22.66 3.67
N GLN A 74 -9.51 -23.20 2.55
CA GLN A 74 -8.94 -24.40 1.90
C GLN A 74 -7.49 -24.20 1.44
N GLU A 75 -7.14 -23.04 0.89
CA GLU A 75 -5.75 -22.72 0.54
C GLU A 75 -4.85 -22.69 1.78
N ILE A 76 -5.30 -22.02 2.85
CA ILE A 76 -4.55 -21.90 4.10
C ILE A 76 -4.32 -23.28 4.72
N GLN A 77 -5.36 -24.11 4.84
CA GLN A 77 -5.27 -25.48 5.36
C GLN A 77 -4.38 -26.39 4.51
N ARG A 78 -4.40 -26.23 3.19
CA ARG A 78 -3.55 -27.00 2.28
C ARG A 78 -2.07 -26.65 2.46
N VAL A 79 -1.75 -25.37 2.63
CA VAL A 79 -0.35 -24.90 2.75
C VAL A 79 0.18 -25.08 4.18
N LEU A 80 -0.65 -24.78 5.18
CA LEU A 80 -0.35 -24.97 6.59
C LEU A 80 -0.91 -26.33 7.03
N ALA A 81 -0.13 -27.39 6.82
CA ALA A 81 -0.43 -28.67 7.43
C ALA A 81 -0.65 -28.51 8.95
N ALA A 82 -1.51 -29.36 9.54
CA ALA A 82 -1.89 -29.28 10.94
C ALA A 82 -0.65 -29.05 11.83
N GLN A 83 -0.62 -27.93 12.54
CA GLN A 83 0.41 -27.47 13.50
C GLN A 83 1.58 -26.61 13.01
N LYS A 84 1.61 -26.11 11.77
CA LYS A 84 2.61 -25.08 11.40
C LYS A 84 2.08 -23.65 11.55
N SER A 85 2.77 -22.84 12.34
CA SER A 85 2.52 -21.40 12.40
C SER A 85 2.79 -20.75 11.02
N PRO A 86 1.95 -19.80 10.57
CA PRO A 86 2.21 -19.04 9.35
C PRO A 86 3.58 -18.33 9.40
N SER A 87 4.35 -18.41 8.32
CA SER A 87 5.66 -17.76 8.18
C SER A 87 5.76 -17.02 6.85
N ALA A 88 6.75 -16.13 6.70
CA ALA A 88 6.94 -15.41 5.44
C ALA A 88 7.21 -16.35 4.25
N GLU A 89 7.82 -17.51 4.51
CA GLU A 89 8.05 -18.56 3.51
C GLU A 89 6.75 -19.23 3.08
N SER A 90 5.85 -19.57 4.02
CA SER A 90 4.58 -20.23 3.69
C SER A 90 3.67 -19.33 2.84
N LEU A 91 3.68 -18.01 3.08
CA LEU A 91 2.96 -17.03 2.29
C LEU A 91 3.35 -17.04 0.80
N ARG A 92 4.53 -17.55 0.42
CA ARG A 92 4.92 -17.66 -1.00
C ARG A 92 3.96 -18.57 -1.77
N SER A 93 3.43 -19.60 -1.11
CA SER A 93 2.55 -20.62 -1.68
C SER A 93 1.06 -20.31 -1.52
N MET A 94 0.69 -19.09 -1.12
CA MET A 94 -0.71 -18.66 -0.93
C MET A 94 -1.09 -17.54 -1.92
N PRO A 95 -1.23 -17.84 -3.22
CA PRO A 95 -1.62 -16.84 -4.22
C PRO A 95 -3.05 -16.32 -4.03
N TYR A 96 -3.99 -17.14 -3.56
CA TYR A 96 -5.37 -16.73 -3.36
C TYR A 96 -5.52 -15.77 -2.17
N LEU A 97 -4.79 -16.00 -1.07
CA LEU A 97 -4.68 -15.05 0.04
C LEU A 97 -4.23 -13.66 -0.44
N LYS A 98 -3.18 -13.61 -1.26
CA LYS A 98 -2.67 -12.35 -1.84
C LYS A 98 -3.71 -11.71 -2.76
N ALA A 99 -4.46 -12.52 -3.50
CA ALA A 99 -5.53 -12.05 -4.37
C ALA A 99 -6.69 -11.46 -3.56
N CYS A 100 -7.10 -12.08 -2.46
CA CYS A 100 -8.13 -11.56 -1.55
C CYS A 100 -7.73 -10.19 -0.99
N LEU A 101 -6.47 -10.03 -0.57
CA LEU A 101 -5.99 -8.76 -0.04
C LEU A 101 -5.97 -7.67 -1.13
N LYS A 102 -5.48 -7.99 -2.34
CA LYS A 102 -5.50 -7.05 -3.48
C LYS A 102 -6.91 -6.64 -3.87
N GLU A 103 -7.84 -7.58 -3.92
CA GLU A 103 -9.24 -7.30 -4.23
C GLU A 103 -9.87 -6.40 -3.16
N SER A 104 -9.60 -6.70 -1.89
CA SER A 104 -10.09 -5.88 -0.78
C SER A 104 -9.52 -4.47 -0.85
N MET A 105 -8.24 -4.33 -1.19
CA MET A 105 -7.64 -3.02 -1.41
C MET A 105 -8.24 -2.33 -2.63
N SER A 106 -8.60 -3.03 -3.71
CA SER A 106 -9.21 -2.41 -4.89
C SER A 106 -10.57 -1.78 -4.55
N ILE A 107 -11.39 -2.50 -3.78
CA ILE A 107 -12.71 -2.02 -3.31
C ILE A 107 -12.57 -0.98 -2.19
N MET A 108 -11.61 -1.14 -1.28
CA MET A 108 -11.34 -0.15 -0.22
C MET A 108 -10.75 1.14 -0.80
N ILE A 109 -9.87 1.07 -1.80
CA ILE A 109 -9.37 2.24 -2.55
C ILE A 109 -10.54 2.96 -3.22
N SER A 110 -11.53 2.21 -3.72
CA SER A 110 -12.82 2.72 -4.16
C SER A 110 -13.68 3.31 -3.01
N MET A 111 -13.20 3.40 -1.78
CA MET A 111 -13.85 4.16 -0.70
C MET A 111 -12.93 5.17 0.00
N ALA A 112 -11.61 4.99 -0.08
CA ALA A 112 -10.62 5.86 0.53
C ALA A 112 -9.94 6.75 -0.52
N CYS A 113 -10.17 8.06 -0.44
CA CYS A 113 -9.46 9.08 -1.22
C CYS A 113 -7.99 9.22 -0.77
N CYS A 114 -7.16 8.22 -1.05
CA CYS A 114 -5.70 8.35 -0.97
C CYS A 114 -5.21 9.08 -2.24
N GLY A 115 -5.57 10.35 -2.36
CA GLY A 115 -5.02 11.23 -3.38
C GLY A 115 -3.61 11.63 -3.01
N ALA A 116 -2.61 11.22 -3.78
CA ALA A 116 -1.28 11.80 -3.69
C ALA A 116 -1.27 13.09 -4.51
N ALA A 117 -1.11 14.24 -3.85
CA ALA A 117 -0.80 15.49 -4.51
C ALA A 117 0.68 15.48 -4.93
N ILE A 118 0.94 15.34 -6.22
CA ILE A 118 2.29 15.45 -6.78
C ILE A 118 2.49 16.90 -7.21
N ARG A 119 3.40 17.61 -6.53
CA ARG A 119 3.87 18.92 -6.95
C ARG A 119 4.91 18.72 -8.04
N VAL A 120 4.56 19.03 -9.28
CA VAL A 120 5.51 18.94 -10.38
C VAL A 120 6.36 20.21 -10.38
N HIS A 121 7.59 20.13 -9.87
CA HIS A 121 8.63 21.14 -10.13
C HIS A 121 9.33 20.74 -11.43
N GLY A 122 8.88 21.29 -12.55
CA GLY A 122 9.48 21.04 -13.86
C GLY A 122 8.99 22.06 -14.87
N THR A 123 9.93 22.69 -15.58
CA THR A 123 9.65 23.47 -16.78
C THR A 123 8.79 22.64 -17.72
N CYS A 124 7.63 23.17 -18.09
CA CYS A 124 6.78 22.56 -19.10
C CYS A 124 7.55 22.55 -20.42
N HIS A 125 8.19 21.42 -20.77
CA HIS A 125 8.68 21.21 -22.13
C HIS A 125 7.44 21.09 -23.00
N ARG A 126 7.13 22.22 -23.66
CA ARG A 126 6.01 22.45 -24.56
C ARG A 126 6.01 21.39 -25.67
N SER A 127 5.34 20.28 -25.43
CA SER A 127 4.96 19.34 -26.49
C SER A 127 3.59 19.77 -27.02
N PRO A 128 3.35 19.77 -28.34
CA PRO A 128 2.14 20.32 -28.95
C PRO A 128 0.88 19.57 -28.50
N PRO A 129 -0.31 20.20 -28.61
CA PRO A 129 -1.51 19.83 -27.87
C PRO A 129 -2.21 18.64 -28.54
N ARG A 130 -1.76 17.42 -28.26
CA ARG A 130 -2.52 16.20 -28.58
C ARG A 130 -2.27 15.12 -27.54
N ARG A 131 -2.69 15.33 -26.30
CA ARG A 131 -3.00 14.20 -25.41
C ARG A 131 -4.32 14.46 -24.72
N ARG A 132 -5.34 13.76 -25.20
CA ARG A 132 -6.55 13.48 -24.42
C ARG A 132 -6.08 12.96 -23.08
N VAL A 133 -6.37 13.70 -22.02
CA VAL A 133 -6.29 13.19 -20.66
C VAL A 133 -7.16 11.93 -20.64
N PRO A 134 -6.61 10.74 -20.32
CA PRO A 134 -7.42 9.53 -20.21
C PRO A 134 -8.54 9.78 -19.19
N ARG A 135 -9.77 9.38 -19.54
CA ARG A 135 -10.94 9.48 -18.65
C ARG A 135 -10.57 8.82 -17.32
N GLY A 136 -10.53 9.60 -16.24
CA GLY A 136 -10.13 9.15 -14.89
C GLY A 136 -9.01 9.96 -14.24
N LEU A 137 -8.24 10.76 -15.00
CA LEU A 137 -7.25 11.68 -14.44
C LEU A 137 -7.88 13.08 -14.28
N GLY A 138 -8.52 13.32 -13.13
CA GLY A 138 -9.02 14.65 -12.77
C GLY A 138 -7.87 15.60 -12.54
N VAL A 139 -7.48 16.36 -13.56
CA VAL A 139 -6.62 17.53 -13.40
C VAL A 139 -7.55 18.67 -12.97
N VAL A 140 -7.49 19.06 -11.69
CA VAL A 140 -8.11 20.31 -11.25
C VAL A 140 -7.21 21.45 -11.76
N CYS A 141 -7.41 21.83 -13.01
CA CYS A 141 -6.82 23.01 -13.63
C CYS A 141 -7.94 23.95 -14.06
N ASP A 142 -8.83 24.31 -13.14
CA ASP A 142 -9.80 25.37 -13.41
C ASP A 142 -9.54 26.54 -12.48
N LEU A 143 -9.34 27.70 -13.13
CA LEU A 143 -9.34 29.07 -12.62
C LEU A 143 -8.02 29.58 -12.02
N LEU A 144 -7.09 30.05 -12.87
CA LEU A 144 -6.30 31.28 -12.61
C LEU A 144 -5.50 31.70 -13.87
N PRO A 145 -5.64 32.94 -14.36
CA PRO A 145 -4.90 33.45 -15.51
C PRO A 145 -3.53 33.98 -15.04
N CYS A 146 -2.51 33.12 -14.92
CA CYS A 146 -1.15 33.61 -14.70
C CYS A 146 -0.07 32.69 -15.30
N PRO A 147 0.70 33.12 -16.33
CA PRO A 147 1.63 32.23 -17.04
C PRO A 147 2.96 31.95 -16.33
N ALA A 148 3.26 32.57 -15.18
CA ALA A 148 4.61 32.58 -14.61
C ALA A 148 4.80 31.74 -13.31
N LEU A 149 3.73 31.27 -12.66
CA LEU A 149 3.80 30.63 -11.32
C LEU A 149 2.79 29.49 -11.11
N LEU A 150 2.30 28.85 -12.18
CA LEU A 150 1.35 27.74 -12.03
C LEU A 150 2.06 26.47 -11.51
N GLN A 151 2.15 26.37 -10.19
CA GLN A 151 2.43 25.13 -9.49
C GLN A 151 1.28 24.16 -9.74
N THR A 152 1.41 23.35 -10.78
CA THR A 152 0.40 22.36 -11.12
C THR A 152 0.40 21.27 -10.05
N VAL A 153 -0.74 21.12 -9.37
CA VAL A 153 -0.97 20.03 -8.42
C VAL A 153 -1.65 18.89 -9.17
N LEU A 154 -0.93 17.79 -9.38
CA LEU A 154 -1.53 16.58 -9.94
C LEU A 154 -2.09 15.73 -8.81
N MET A 155 -3.38 15.46 -8.83
CA MET A 155 -4.02 14.52 -7.92
C MET A 155 -4.28 13.19 -8.64
N ILE A 156 -3.70 12.11 -8.12
CA ILE A 156 -4.00 10.76 -8.62
C ILE A 156 -5.24 10.26 -7.89
N ASN A 157 -6.36 10.16 -8.61
CA ASN A 157 -7.58 9.58 -8.08
C ASN A 157 -7.52 8.04 -8.18
N SER A 158 -6.91 7.41 -7.18
CA SER A 158 -6.80 5.95 -7.10
C SER A 158 -8.16 5.25 -7.02
N HIS A 159 -9.17 5.90 -6.42
CA HIS A 159 -10.54 5.41 -6.37
C HIS A 159 -11.11 5.24 -7.78
N ALA A 160 -11.01 6.27 -8.63
CA ALA A 160 -11.53 6.22 -10.00
C ALA A 160 -10.89 5.07 -10.81
N LEU A 161 -9.63 4.73 -10.54
CA LEU A 161 -8.96 3.59 -11.16
C LEU A 161 -9.56 2.26 -10.70
N GLY A 162 -9.88 2.13 -9.40
CA GLY A 162 -10.50 0.93 -8.82
C GLY A 162 -11.95 0.69 -9.28
N CYS A 163 -12.71 1.75 -9.59
CA CYS A 163 -14.10 1.65 -10.07
C CYS A 163 -14.25 1.59 -11.60
N SER A 164 -13.15 1.61 -12.34
CA SER A 164 -13.21 1.69 -13.80
C SER A 164 -13.53 0.31 -14.39
N GLU A 165 -14.66 0.18 -15.07
CA GLU A 165 -15.03 -1.04 -15.81
C GLU A 165 -14.02 -1.42 -16.92
N ASP A 166 -13.23 -0.45 -17.39
CA ASP A 166 -12.15 -0.70 -18.36
C ASP A 166 -11.04 -1.57 -17.77
N TYR A 167 -10.77 -1.46 -16.46
CA TYR A 167 -9.74 -2.21 -15.76
C TYR A 167 -10.29 -3.31 -14.86
N PHE A 168 -11.46 -3.08 -14.25
CA PHE A 168 -12.09 -3.96 -13.28
C PHE A 168 -13.55 -4.20 -13.68
N ARG A 169 -13.77 -5.13 -14.61
CA ARG A 169 -15.14 -5.51 -14.97
C ARG A 169 -15.92 -6.03 -13.77
N GLY A 170 -17.10 -5.48 -13.49
CA GLY A 170 -17.84 -5.79 -12.26
C GLY A 170 -17.02 -5.43 -11.04
N TRP A 171 -16.56 -4.17 -10.96
CA TRP A 171 -15.73 -3.68 -9.86
C TRP A 171 -16.40 -3.72 -8.48
N PRO A 172 -17.74 -3.60 -8.31
CA PRO A 172 -18.35 -3.67 -6.99
C PRO A 172 -18.33 -5.08 -6.39
N GLU A 173 -18.14 -6.10 -7.24
CA GLU A 173 -18.11 -7.49 -6.82
C GLU A 173 -16.72 -7.87 -6.28
N PHE A 174 -16.69 -8.41 -5.06
CA PHE A 174 -15.47 -8.95 -4.46
C PHE A 174 -15.10 -10.29 -5.11
N ARG A 175 -14.23 -10.23 -6.12
CA ARG A 175 -13.80 -11.39 -6.94
C ARG A 175 -12.27 -11.51 -7.00
N PRO A 176 -11.63 -12.12 -6.01
CA PRO A 176 -10.17 -12.30 -5.96
C PRO A 176 -9.59 -12.99 -7.21
N GLU A 177 -10.35 -13.83 -7.89
CA GLU A 177 -9.94 -14.56 -9.09
C GLU A 177 -9.34 -13.65 -10.17
N ARG A 178 -9.76 -12.38 -10.24
CA ARG A 178 -9.24 -11.43 -11.24
C ARG A 178 -7.72 -11.20 -11.13
N TRP A 179 -7.14 -11.44 -9.95
CA TRP A 179 -5.72 -11.26 -9.66
C TRP A 179 -4.86 -12.50 -9.87
N LEU A 180 -5.47 -13.67 -10.12
CA LEU A 180 -4.74 -14.92 -10.31
C LEU A 180 -4.12 -15.03 -11.70
N HIS A 181 -4.75 -14.44 -12.70
CA HIS A 181 -4.26 -14.44 -14.07
C HIS A 181 -3.21 -13.34 -14.26
N ARG A 182 -1.98 -13.72 -14.62
CA ARG A 182 -0.91 -12.75 -14.88
C ARG A 182 -1.25 -11.93 -16.13
N GLY A 183 -1.13 -10.60 -16.02
CA GLY A 183 -1.31 -9.67 -17.15
C GLY A 183 -2.76 -9.28 -17.43
N SER A 184 -3.74 -9.74 -16.65
CA SER A 184 -5.15 -9.37 -16.81
C SER A 184 -5.43 -7.91 -16.44
N ILE A 185 -4.65 -7.34 -15.52
CA ILE A 185 -4.89 -6.01 -14.93
C ILE A 185 -3.67 -5.13 -15.18
N HIS A 186 -3.92 -3.90 -15.64
CA HIS A 186 -2.88 -2.91 -15.91
C HIS A 186 -2.16 -2.51 -14.60
N PRO A 187 -0.82 -2.54 -14.51
CA PRO A 187 -0.11 -2.28 -13.24
C PRO A 187 -0.42 -0.94 -12.58
N PHE A 188 -0.75 0.09 -13.38
CA PHE A 188 -1.09 1.42 -12.88
C PHE A 188 -2.58 1.62 -12.59
N SER A 189 -3.44 0.61 -12.81
CA SER A 189 -4.86 0.69 -12.40
C SER A 189 -5.06 0.28 -10.94
N HIS A 190 -4.03 -0.25 -10.27
CA HIS A 190 -4.09 -0.65 -8.86
C HIS A 190 -2.86 -0.18 -8.09
N VAL A 191 -2.99 0.95 -7.40
CA VAL A 191 -1.87 1.62 -6.73
C VAL A 191 -2.18 2.02 -5.27
N PRO A 192 -2.64 1.08 -4.39
CA PRO A 192 -2.98 1.38 -2.99
C PRO A 192 -1.85 2.01 -2.19
N PHE A 193 -0.62 1.68 -2.57
CA PHE A 193 0.60 2.15 -1.91
C PHE A 193 1.27 3.32 -2.64
N GLY A 194 0.58 3.94 -3.60
CA GLY A 194 1.14 4.99 -4.46
C GLY A 194 2.15 4.45 -5.48
N VAL A 195 2.78 5.38 -6.23
CA VAL A 195 3.69 5.07 -7.34
C VAL A 195 4.96 5.93 -7.26
N GLY A 196 6.06 5.43 -7.82
CA GLY A 196 7.31 6.19 -7.95
C GLY A 196 8.11 6.30 -6.66
N ARG A 197 9.05 7.26 -6.60
CA ARG A 197 10.05 7.38 -5.51
C ARG A 197 9.46 7.69 -4.13
N ARG A 198 8.21 8.17 -4.08
CA ARG A 198 7.48 8.52 -2.85
C ARG A 198 6.34 7.55 -2.55
N MET A 199 6.34 6.37 -3.19
CA MET A 199 5.40 5.31 -2.81
C MET A 199 5.62 4.88 -1.35
N CYS A 200 4.60 4.28 -0.75
CA CYS A 200 4.60 3.88 0.66
C CYS A 200 5.81 3.00 1.01
N VAL A 201 6.65 3.52 1.90
CA VAL A 201 7.81 2.81 2.44
C VAL A 201 7.41 1.58 3.25
N GLY A 202 6.23 1.63 3.90
CA GLY A 202 5.68 0.56 4.73
C GLY A 202 5.03 -0.59 3.97
N ARG A 203 4.92 -0.53 2.63
CA ARG A 203 4.17 -1.50 1.81
C ARG A 203 4.46 -2.96 2.17
N ARG A 204 5.74 -3.33 2.23
CA ARG A 204 6.14 -4.73 2.48
C ARG A 204 5.80 -5.19 3.89
N VAL A 205 5.93 -4.30 4.87
CA VAL A 205 5.59 -4.58 6.28
C VAL A 205 4.06 -4.73 6.42
N ALA A 206 3.30 -3.82 5.81
CA ALA A 206 1.85 -3.86 5.82
C ALA A 206 1.31 -5.12 5.14
N GLU A 207 1.76 -5.43 3.91
CA GLU A 207 1.37 -6.66 3.22
C GLU A 207 1.71 -7.91 4.05
N LEU A 208 2.92 -7.97 4.65
CA LEU A 208 3.30 -9.10 5.50
C LEU A 208 2.38 -9.25 6.73
N GLN A 209 2.13 -8.17 7.46
CA GLN A 209 1.26 -8.17 8.64
C GLN A 209 -0.17 -8.58 8.27
N LEU A 210 -0.72 -8.04 7.19
CA LEU A 210 -2.07 -8.34 6.73
C LEU A 210 -2.21 -9.80 6.28
N HIS A 211 -1.26 -10.32 5.50
CA HIS A 211 -1.29 -11.72 5.09
C HIS A 211 -1.18 -12.67 6.29
N LEU A 212 -0.26 -12.40 7.22
CA LEU A 212 -0.13 -13.23 8.42
C LEU A 212 -1.39 -13.15 9.28
N ALA A 213 -1.92 -11.95 9.54
CA ALA A 213 -3.13 -11.76 10.33
C ALA A 213 -4.32 -12.55 9.77
N LEU A 214 -4.53 -12.52 8.45
CA LEU A 214 -5.57 -13.30 7.77
C LEU A 214 -5.34 -14.81 7.81
N CYS A 215 -4.12 -15.30 8.06
CA CYS A 215 -3.90 -16.72 8.30
C CYS A 215 -4.23 -17.15 9.73
N TRP A 216 -4.18 -16.22 10.69
CA TRP A 216 -4.42 -16.50 12.12
C TRP A 216 -5.89 -16.34 12.52
N VAL A 217 -6.63 -15.48 11.83
CA VAL A 217 -8.07 -15.24 12.02
C VAL A 217 -8.88 -16.22 11.18
#